data_AF-A0A973IUF5-F1
#
_entry.id   AF-A0A973IUF5-F1
#
_cell.length_a   1.000
_cell.length_b   1.000
_cell.length_c   1.000
_cell.angle_alpha   90.00
_cell.angle_beta   90.00
_cell.angle_gamma   90.00
#
_symmetry.space_group_name_H-M   'P 1'
#
loop_
_entity.id
_entity.type
_entity.pdbx_description
1 polymer ?
#
loop_
_entity_poly.entity_id
_entity_poly.type
_entity_poly.pdbx_seq_one_letter_code
_entity_poly.pdbx_strand_id
1 'polypeptide(L)'
;RVRVFQGRRLLKSFLVFKTSSNSFGNIMKIREMSKPFIMNLPGTDREIGSLFTANDLMWKPYNLFSLPMKEIESATFEDLNDPESSFTIKRSNNKFILSDPSGELTGWDSLRVTRYISYFYNIPFEDWALDLSKTERDSIKSDKPLYVIRVMNTDGKMKEVMLWERTLTEGGIRKTDTDRLWAGSNESEELMILRYFDIDPLLKKKSYFFPG
;
A
#
# COMPACT_ATOMS: atom_id res chain seq x y z
N ARG A 1 -8.41 14.98 23.67
CA ARG A 1 -9.10 14.12 24.67
C ARG A 1 -9.61 12.89 23.95
N VAL A 2 -9.28 11.69 24.45
CA VAL A 2 -9.70 10.41 23.84
C VAL A 2 -10.83 9.80 24.68
N ARG A 3 -11.83 9.24 24.00
CA ARG A 3 -12.97 8.54 24.61
C ARG A 3 -13.15 7.20 23.89
N VAL A 4 -13.16 6.11 24.65
CA VAL A 4 -13.31 4.74 24.13
C VAL A 4 -14.69 4.23 24.49
N PHE A 5 -15.45 3.77 23.49
CA PHE A 5 -16.83 3.34 23.64
C PHE A 5 -17.02 1.86 23.26
N GLN A 6 -18.03 1.23 23.84
CA GLN A 6 -18.61 -0.04 23.38
C GLN A 6 -20.09 0.21 23.12
N GLY A 7 -20.48 0.30 21.85
CA GLY A 7 -21.79 0.84 21.47
C GLY A 7 -21.97 2.26 22.00
N ARG A 8 -23.02 2.50 22.80
CA ARG A 8 -23.29 3.81 23.42
C ARG A 8 -22.64 3.99 24.80
N ARG A 9 -22.01 2.94 25.36
CA ARG A 9 -21.41 2.98 26.71
C ARG A 9 -19.97 3.49 26.63
N LEU A 10 -19.65 4.54 27.37
CA LEU A 10 -18.27 5.00 27.56
C LEU A 10 -17.54 4.00 28.46
N LEU A 11 -16.48 3.36 27.95
CA LEU A 11 -15.64 2.44 28.72
C LEU A 11 -14.57 3.20 29.51
N LYS A 12 -13.81 4.07 28.82
CA LYS A 12 -12.73 4.88 29.42
C LYS A 12 -12.56 6.20 28.68
N SER A 13 -12.00 7.19 29.38
CA SER A 13 -11.55 8.45 28.78
C SER A 13 -10.24 8.90 29.39
N PHE A 14 -9.38 9.51 28.59
CA PHE A 14 -8.10 10.04 29.03
C PHE A 14 -7.69 11.24 28.16
N LEU A 15 -6.78 12.05 28.67
CA LEU A 15 -6.12 13.13 27.96
C LEU A 15 -4.76 12.62 27.52
N VAL A 16 -4.48 12.75 26.23
CA VAL A 16 -3.18 12.43 25.63
C VAL A 16 -2.58 13.74 25.15
N PHE A 17 -1.37 14.02 25.61
CA PHE A 17 -0.62 15.20 25.20
C PHE A 17 0.49 14.71 24.26
N LYS A 18 0.42 15.15 23.01
CA LYS A 18 1.53 14.95 22.06
C LYS A 18 2.73 15.75 22.53
N THR A 19 3.90 15.14 22.55
CA THR A 19 5.11 15.78 23.04
C THR A 19 6.19 15.66 21.99
N SER A 20 6.58 16.78 21.38
CA SER A 20 7.66 16.84 20.40
C SER A 20 9.05 16.60 21.01
N SER A 21 9.18 16.64 22.34
CA SER A 21 10.45 16.64 23.06
C SER A 21 10.71 15.41 23.94
N ASN A 22 9.75 14.48 24.07
CA ASN A 22 9.92 13.31 24.94
C ASN A 22 9.99 12.02 24.11
N SER A 23 11.19 11.44 24.03
CA SER A 23 11.45 10.16 23.37
C SER A 23 10.99 8.94 24.18
N PHE A 24 10.66 9.11 25.47
CA PHE A 24 10.40 8.00 26.39
C PHE A 24 8.90 7.70 26.62
N GLY A 25 8.00 8.40 25.92
CA GLY A 25 6.55 8.15 26.00
C GLY A 25 5.70 9.42 26.02
N ASN A 26 4.38 9.23 25.97
CA ASN A 26 3.44 10.35 25.99
C ASN A 26 3.04 10.72 27.41
N ILE A 27 2.88 12.01 27.65
CA ILE A 27 2.26 12.48 28.88
C ILE A 27 0.75 12.25 28.77
N MET A 28 0.18 11.58 29.76
CA MET A 28 -1.24 11.28 29.82
C MET A 28 -1.85 11.65 31.17
N LYS A 29 -3.16 11.97 31.16
CA LYS A 29 -3.96 12.20 32.37
C LYS A 29 -5.26 11.40 32.30
N ILE A 30 -5.69 10.82 33.41
CA ILE A 30 -6.99 10.11 33.49
C ILE A 30 -8.13 11.12 33.42
N ARG A 31 -8.01 12.27 34.11
CA ARG A 31 -8.98 13.37 34.14
C ARG A 31 -8.23 14.71 34.26
N GLU A 32 -8.91 15.83 34.04
CA GLU A 32 -8.26 17.16 34.05
C GLU A 32 -7.52 17.49 35.36
N MET A 33 -8.03 17.03 36.51
CA MET A 33 -7.39 17.27 37.81
C MET A 33 -6.47 16.13 38.28
N SER A 34 -6.29 15.04 37.51
CA SER A 34 -5.41 13.94 37.94
C SER A 34 -3.94 14.27 37.72
N LYS A 35 -3.04 13.69 38.52
CA LYS A 35 -1.59 13.76 38.27
C LYS A 35 -1.26 13.20 36.88
N PRO A 36 -0.39 13.86 36.09
CA PRO A 36 0.08 13.33 34.83
C PRO A 36 1.00 12.12 35.07
N PHE A 37 1.03 11.21 34.10
CA PHE A 37 1.95 10.09 34.08
C PHE A 37 2.52 9.91 32.66
N ILE A 38 3.71 9.31 32.56
CA ILE A 38 4.33 8.96 31.28
C ILE A 38 3.86 7.57 30.91
N MET A 39 3.36 7.41 29.68
CA MET A 39 2.97 6.13 29.13
C MET A 39 3.84 5.77 27.93
N ASN A 40 4.41 4.57 27.97
CA ASN A 40 5.20 3.98 26.90
C ASN A 40 4.73 2.55 26.62
N LEU A 41 5.02 2.06 25.42
CA LEU A 41 4.69 0.71 25.00
C LEU A 41 5.99 -0.09 25.05
N PRO A 42 6.10 -1.11 25.92
CA PRO A 42 7.34 -1.88 26.06
C PRO A 42 7.79 -2.46 24.72
N GLY A 43 9.07 -2.28 24.39
CA GLY A 43 9.66 -2.74 23.13
C GLY A 43 9.46 -1.80 21.94
N THR A 44 8.94 -0.59 22.14
CA THR A 44 8.83 0.42 21.09
C THR A 44 9.26 1.80 21.58
N ASP A 45 9.95 2.54 20.74
CA ASP A 45 10.26 3.96 20.96
C ASP A 45 9.21 4.89 20.31
N ARG A 46 8.05 4.33 19.92
CA ARG A 46 6.99 5.09 19.24
C ARG A 46 6.22 5.97 20.20
N GLU A 47 5.89 7.18 19.75
CA GLU A 47 4.97 8.08 20.43
C GLU A 47 3.55 7.45 20.43
N ILE A 48 3.11 6.84 21.53
CA ILE A 48 1.73 6.31 21.70
C ILE A 48 0.64 7.31 21.27
N GLY A 49 0.85 8.61 21.45
CA GLY A 49 -0.09 9.65 21.02
C GLY A 49 -0.42 9.62 19.53
N SER A 50 0.49 9.10 18.69
CA SER A 50 0.25 8.87 17.27
C SER A 50 -0.83 7.81 17.00
N LEU A 51 -1.01 6.84 17.89
CA LEU A 51 -2.03 5.78 17.78
C LEU A 51 -3.45 6.31 18.04
N PHE A 52 -3.59 7.44 18.72
CA PHE A 52 -4.88 8.07 19.01
C PHE A 52 -5.26 9.10 17.94
N THR A 53 -5.25 8.67 16.70
CA THR A 53 -5.63 9.47 15.54
C THR A 53 -7.12 9.32 15.20
N ALA A 54 -7.74 10.44 14.81
CA ALA A 54 -9.12 10.46 14.31
C ALA A 54 -9.18 10.22 12.79
N ASN A 55 -8.04 10.10 12.12
CA ASN A 55 -7.99 9.78 10.69
C ASN A 55 -8.48 8.33 10.49
N ASP A 56 -9.55 8.16 9.71
CA ASP A 56 -10.19 6.86 9.47
C ASP A 56 -9.28 5.89 8.71
N LEU A 57 -8.37 6.40 7.86
CA LEU A 57 -7.44 5.59 7.07
C LEU A 57 -6.51 4.74 7.96
N MET A 58 -6.14 5.25 9.12
CA MET A 58 -5.30 4.55 10.10
C MET A 58 -6.01 3.36 10.77
N TRP A 59 -7.33 3.26 10.58
CA TRP A 59 -8.15 2.16 11.08
C TRP A 59 -8.56 1.18 9.99
N LYS A 60 -8.30 1.49 8.72
CA LYS A 60 -8.53 0.59 7.59
C LYS A 60 -7.41 -0.45 7.51
N PRO A 61 -7.65 -1.65 6.96
CA PRO A 61 -6.58 -2.62 6.72
C PRO A 61 -5.53 -2.07 5.76
N TYR A 62 -4.25 -2.34 6.03
CA TYR A 62 -3.13 -1.85 5.22
C TYR A 62 -2.84 -2.83 4.06
N ASN A 63 -3.87 -3.10 3.27
CA ASN A 63 -3.81 -4.03 2.15
C ASN A 63 -4.05 -3.28 0.84
N LEU A 64 -3.06 -3.33 -0.05
CA LEU A 64 -3.17 -2.83 -1.41
C LEU A 64 -4.07 -3.76 -2.24
N PHE A 65 -3.80 -5.07 -2.19
CA PHE A 65 -4.62 -6.10 -2.81
C PHE A 65 -4.99 -7.17 -1.79
N SER A 66 -6.23 -7.63 -1.83
CA SER A 66 -6.73 -8.75 -1.03
C SER A 66 -7.78 -9.52 -1.83
N LEU A 67 -7.35 -10.11 -2.95
CA LEU A 67 -8.22 -10.74 -3.94
C LEU A 67 -7.87 -12.22 -4.09
N PRO A 68 -8.76 -13.14 -3.68
CA PRO A 68 -8.64 -14.55 -4.01
C PRO A 68 -8.54 -14.77 -5.52
N MET A 69 -7.72 -15.73 -5.96
CA MET A 69 -7.56 -16.05 -7.39
C MET A 69 -8.91 -16.20 -8.11
N LYS A 70 -9.87 -16.91 -7.50
CA LYS A 70 -11.21 -17.15 -8.08
C LYS A 70 -11.99 -15.87 -8.40
N GLU A 71 -11.67 -14.76 -7.75
CA GLU A 71 -12.33 -13.46 -7.96
C GLU A 71 -11.62 -12.60 -9.00
N ILE A 72 -10.45 -13.03 -9.51
CA ILE A 72 -9.69 -12.28 -10.51
C ILE A 72 -10.13 -12.70 -11.92
N GLU A 73 -10.67 -11.74 -12.66
CA GLU A 73 -11.02 -11.90 -14.07
C GLU A 73 -9.84 -11.54 -14.98
N SER A 74 -9.13 -10.45 -14.69
CA SER A 74 -7.89 -10.11 -15.39
C SER A 74 -6.92 -9.36 -14.50
N ALA A 75 -5.62 -9.53 -14.77
CA ALA A 75 -4.54 -8.76 -14.18
C ALA A 75 -3.60 -8.27 -15.30
N THR A 76 -3.35 -6.97 -15.32
CA THR A 76 -2.45 -6.31 -16.27
C THR A 76 -1.31 -5.67 -15.50
N PHE A 77 -0.09 -5.90 -15.96
CA PHE A 77 1.11 -5.24 -15.48
C PHE A 77 1.76 -4.47 -16.63
N GLU A 78 2.03 -3.20 -16.40
CA GLU A 78 2.74 -2.32 -17.32
C GLU A 78 4.03 -1.83 -16.67
N ASP A 79 5.14 -2.05 -17.37
CA ASP A 79 6.42 -1.41 -17.08
C ASP A 79 6.57 -0.23 -18.05
N LEU A 80 6.46 0.99 -17.53
CA LEU A 80 6.47 2.18 -18.39
C LEU A 80 7.87 2.54 -18.90
N ASN A 81 8.92 1.93 -18.35
CA ASN A 81 10.29 2.10 -18.83
C ASN A 81 10.70 0.99 -19.80
N ASP A 82 10.06 -0.18 -19.72
CA ASP A 82 10.27 -1.32 -20.61
C ASP A 82 8.92 -1.91 -21.07
N PRO A 83 8.21 -1.27 -22.02
CA PRO A 83 6.87 -1.69 -22.44
C PRO A 83 6.80 -3.14 -22.94
N GLU A 84 7.89 -3.67 -23.52
CA GLU A 84 8.00 -5.06 -23.97
C GLU A 84 7.88 -6.08 -22.83
N SER A 85 8.19 -5.66 -21.60
CA SER A 85 8.03 -6.48 -20.39
C SER A 85 6.60 -6.48 -19.83
N SER A 86 5.70 -5.67 -20.40
CA SER A 86 4.29 -5.58 -19.99
C SER A 86 3.47 -6.77 -20.50
N PHE A 87 2.40 -7.11 -19.79
CA PHE A 87 1.52 -8.21 -20.16
C PHE A 87 0.13 -8.07 -19.53
N THR A 88 -0.81 -8.86 -20.03
CA THR A 88 -2.13 -9.06 -19.45
C THR A 88 -2.39 -10.55 -19.30
N ILE A 89 -2.90 -10.94 -18.14
CA ILE A 89 -3.46 -12.27 -17.89
C ILE A 89 -4.96 -12.13 -17.78
N LYS A 90 -5.71 -12.85 -18.61
CA LYS A 90 -7.18 -12.86 -18.59
C LYS A 90 -7.72 -14.26 -18.39
N ARG A 91 -8.75 -14.41 -17.58
CA ARG A 91 -9.48 -15.66 -17.44
C ARG A 91 -10.39 -15.89 -18.64
N SER A 92 -10.33 -17.10 -19.20
CA SER A 92 -11.22 -17.57 -20.28
C SER A 92 -11.49 -19.06 -20.08
N ASN A 93 -12.76 -19.46 -20.03
CA ASN A 93 -13.20 -20.86 -19.87
C ASN A 93 -12.47 -21.62 -18.74
N ASN A 94 -12.35 -20.99 -17.57
CA ASN A 94 -11.67 -21.53 -16.38
C ASN A 94 -10.15 -21.80 -16.56
N LYS A 95 -9.54 -21.24 -17.60
CA LYS A 95 -8.08 -21.16 -17.81
C LYS A 95 -7.65 -19.70 -17.87
N PHE A 96 -6.34 -19.47 -17.77
CA PHE A 96 -5.76 -18.16 -18.01
C PHE A 96 -5.15 -18.10 -19.42
N ILE A 97 -5.28 -16.94 -20.05
CA ILE A 97 -4.62 -16.58 -21.30
C ILE A 97 -3.64 -15.46 -20.97
N LEU A 98 -2.41 -15.56 -21.46
CA LEU A 98 -1.40 -14.52 -21.37
C LEU A 98 -1.32 -13.79 -22.72
N SER A 99 -1.35 -12.47 -22.71
CA SER A 99 -1.23 -11.62 -23.89
C SER A 99 -0.31 -10.43 -23.61
N ASP A 100 0.17 -9.79 -24.67
CA ASP A 100 0.82 -8.48 -24.62
C ASP A 100 0.14 -7.54 -25.63
N PRO A 101 0.62 -6.29 -25.85
CA PRO A 101 0.02 -5.38 -26.83
C PRO A 101 -0.02 -5.91 -28.27
N SER A 102 0.80 -6.92 -28.62
CA SER A 102 0.84 -7.54 -29.94
C SER A 102 -0.18 -8.68 -30.10
N GLY A 103 -0.70 -9.23 -29.00
CA GLY A 103 -1.73 -10.27 -29.02
C GLY A 103 -1.52 -11.37 -27.99
N GLU A 104 -2.22 -12.50 -28.18
CA GLU A 104 -2.07 -13.67 -27.32
C GLU A 104 -0.71 -14.35 -27.49
N LEU A 105 -0.14 -14.78 -26.36
CA LEU A 105 1.17 -15.43 -26.31
C LEU A 105 0.99 -16.94 -26.12
N THR A 106 1.96 -17.70 -26.63
CA THR A 106 1.99 -19.18 -26.52
C THR A 106 3.34 -19.63 -25.96
N GLY A 107 3.43 -20.87 -25.44
CA GLY A 107 4.68 -21.43 -24.91
C GLY A 107 5.04 -20.99 -23.48
N TRP A 108 4.15 -20.29 -22.79
CA TRP A 108 4.30 -19.92 -21.38
C TRP A 108 3.93 -21.07 -20.43
N ASP A 109 4.48 -21.03 -19.22
CA ASP A 109 4.27 -21.98 -18.14
C ASP A 109 3.01 -21.62 -17.33
N SER A 110 2.00 -22.48 -17.44
CA SER A 110 0.73 -22.28 -16.73
C SER A 110 0.83 -22.27 -15.22
N LEU A 111 1.83 -22.95 -14.62
CA LEU A 111 2.05 -22.90 -13.18
C LEU A 111 2.60 -21.54 -12.76
N ARG A 112 3.44 -20.89 -13.58
CA ARG A 112 3.95 -19.55 -13.29
C ARG A 112 2.87 -18.48 -13.41
N VAL A 113 1.99 -18.59 -14.41
CA VAL A 113 0.79 -17.73 -14.54
C VAL A 113 -0.13 -17.91 -13.33
N THR A 114 -0.46 -19.16 -12.98
CA THR A 114 -1.27 -19.48 -11.79
C THR A 114 -0.63 -18.90 -10.53
N ARG A 115 0.68 -19.07 -10.34
CA ARG A 115 1.40 -18.51 -9.19
C ARG A 115 1.33 -16.98 -9.15
N TYR A 116 1.54 -16.31 -10.29
CA TYR A 116 1.46 -14.84 -10.35
C TYR A 116 0.10 -14.32 -9.91
N ILE A 117 -0.99 -14.92 -10.40
CA ILE A 117 -2.35 -14.53 -10.01
C ILE A 117 -2.60 -14.77 -8.52
N SER A 118 -1.98 -15.80 -7.91
CA SER A 118 -2.13 -16.06 -6.48
C SER A 118 -1.51 -14.98 -5.58
N TYR A 119 -0.55 -14.19 -6.08
CA TYR A 119 0.10 -13.14 -5.28
C TYR A 119 -0.85 -12.00 -4.89
N PHE A 120 -1.89 -11.74 -5.68
CA PHE A 120 -2.92 -10.74 -5.36
C PHE A 120 -3.76 -11.08 -4.13
N TYR A 121 -3.64 -12.29 -3.58
CA TYR A 121 -4.36 -12.72 -2.37
C TYR A 121 -4.09 -11.81 -1.18
N ASN A 122 -2.86 -11.34 -1.02
CA ASN A 122 -2.49 -10.43 0.05
C ASN A 122 -1.21 -9.66 -0.29
N ILE A 123 -1.37 -8.41 -0.70
CA ILE A 123 -0.27 -7.46 -0.88
C ILE A 123 -0.48 -6.32 0.10
N PRO A 124 0.32 -6.23 1.18
CA PRO A 124 0.22 -5.14 2.12
C PRO A 124 0.88 -3.87 1.59
N PHE A 125 0.61 -2.74 2.25
CA PHE A 125 1.44 -1.55 2.18
C PHE A 125 1.96 -1.16 3.56
N GLU A 126 3.08 -0.42 3.61
CA GLU A 126 3.77 -0.09 4.86
C GLU A 126 3.00 0.95 5.65
N ASP A 127 2.60 2.06 5.00
CA ASP A 127 1.83 3.12 5.64
C ASP A 127 1.13 4.03 4.62
N TRP A 128 0.25 4.89 5.12
CA TRP A 128 -0.29 6.01 4.36
C TRP A 128 0.72 7.16 4.34
N ALA A 129 0.86 7.85 3.20
CA ALA A 129 1.74 9.00 3.05
C ALA A 129 1.08 10.30 3.54
N LEU A 130 0.57 10.29 4.77
CA LEU A 130 -0.24 11.39 5.33
C LEU A 130 0.55 12.67 5.59
N ASP A 131 1.88 12.58 5.66
CA ASP A 131 2.76 13.73 5.88
C ASP A 131 2.96 14.56 4.60
N LEU A 132 2.57 14.03 3.43
CA LEU A 132 2.64 14.77 2.16
C LEU A 132 1.50 15.78 2.07
N SER A 133 1.83 17.03 1.75
CA SER A 133 0.83 18.02 1.39
C SER A 133 0.12 17.65 0.09
N LYS A 134 -1.07 18.22 -0.15
CA LYS A 134 -1.81 18.00 -1.40
C LYS A 134 -0.97 18.34 -2.63
N THR A 135 -0.24 19.46 -2.59
CA THR A 135 0.63 19.89 -3.69
C THR A 135 1.75 18.89 -3.99
N GLU A 136 2.37 18.30 -2.96
CA GLU A 136 3.39 17.27 -3.15
C GLU A 136 2.80 16.00 -3.74
N ARG A 137 1.62 15.57 -3.28
CA ARG A 137 0.92 14.40 -3.85
C ARG A 137 0.54 14.62 -5.30
N ASP A 138 0.00 15.78 -5.63
CA ASP A 138 -0.39 16.13 -6.99
C ASP A 138 0.84 16.19 -7.90
N SER A 139 1.97 16.71 -7.41
CA SER A 139 3.25 16.69 -8.12
C SER A 139 3.70 15.26 -8.42
N ILE A 140 3.72 14.37 -7.42
CA ILE A 140 4.11 12.96 -7.61
C ILE A 140 3.18 12.28 -8.62
N LYS A 141 1.86 12.50 -8.50
CA LYS A 141 0.86 11.90 -9.40
C LYS A 141 0.94 12.43 -10.83
N SER A 142 1.50 13.63 -11.03
CA SER A 142 1.73 14.21 -12.36
C SER A 142 2.98 13.66 -13.06
N ASP A 143 3.91 13.09 -12.28
CA ASP A 143 5.10 12.46 -12.83
C ASP A 143 4.77 11.12 -13.50
N LYS A 144 5.62 10.70 -14.43
CA LYS A 144 5.49 9.39 -15.09
C LYS A 144 5.68 8.26 -14.05
N PRO A 145 4.72 7.34 -13.88
CA PRO A 145 4.92 6.20 -13.00
C PRO A 145 5.98 5.24 -13.55
N LEU A 146 6.59 4.45 -12.66
CA LEU A 146 7.45 3.32 -13.03
C LEU A 146 6.60 2.15 -13.55
N TYR A 147 5.53 1.84 -12.82
CA TYR A 147 4.67 0.69 -13.08
C TYR A 147 3.21 1.04 -12.93
N VAL A 148 2.37 0.34 -13.69
CA VAL A 148 0.92 0.35 -13.51
C VAL A 148 0.42 -1.09 -13.39
N ILE A 149 -0.38 -1.35 -12.36
CA ILE A 149 -1.01 -2.64 -12.11
C ILE A 149 -2.51 -2.44 -12.14
N ARG A 150 -3.21 -3.16 -13.01
CA ARG A 150 -4.68 -3.17 -13.06
C ARG A 150 -5.19 -4.56 -12.79
N VAL A 151 -6.17 -4.66 -11.90
CA VAL A 151 -6.86 -5.92 -11.61
C VAL A 151 -8.36 -5.69 -11.76
N MET A 152 -8.98 -6.50 -12.60
CA MET A 152 -10.43 -6.56 -12.73
C MET A 152 -10.92 -7.80 -12.01
N ASN A 153 -11.88 -7.62 -11.11
CA ASN A 153 -12.55 -8.73 -10.45
C ASN A 153 -13.70 -9.28 -11.31
N THR A 154 -14.20 -10.47 -10.98
CA THR A 154 -15.32 -11.11 -11.69
C THR A 154 -16.65 -10.37 -11.54
N ASP A 155 -16.74 -9.38 -10.65
CA ASP A 155 -17.89 -8.51 -10.49
C ASP A 155 -17.78 -7.23 -11.35
N GLY A 156 -16.75 -7.12 -12.19
CA GLY A 156 -16.50 -5.98 -13.07
C GLY A 156 -15.88 -4.74 -12.40
N LYS A 157 -15.50 -4.83 -11.12
CA LYS A 157 -14.76 -3.76 -10.42
C LYS A 157 -13.29 -3.80 -10.81
N MET A 158 -12.77 -2.65 -11.22
CA MET A 158 -11.38 -2.47 -11.59
C MET A 158 -10.65 -1.66 -10.52
N LYS A 159 -9.54 -2.22 -10.04
CA LYS A 159 -8.56 -1.52 -9.20
C LYS A 159 -7.31 -1.26 -10.01
N GLU A 160 -6.93 0.01 -10.10
CA GLU A 160 -5.70 0.48 -10.72
C GLU A 160 -4.77 1.01 -9.64
N VAL A 161 -3.51 0.57 -9.70
CA VAL A 161 -2.44 1.06 -8.85
C VAL A 161 -1.30 1.54 -9.72
N MET A 162 -0.90 2.79 -9.52
CA MET A 162 0.28 3.39 -10.13
C MET A 162 1.39 3.49 -9.09
N LEU A 163 2.62 3.16 -9.50
CA LEU A 163 3.80 3.14 -8.65
C LEU A 163 4.82 4.17 -9.14
N TRP A 164 5.32 5.01 -8.22
CA TRP A 164 6.35 6.01 -8.51
C TRP A 164 7.58 5.80 -7.65
N GLU A 165 8.72 6.22 -8.17
CA GLU A 165 9.96 6.28 -7.41
C GLU A 165 9.77 7.20 -6.20
N ARG A 166 10.23 6.74 -5.04
CA ARG A 166 10.28 7.56 -3.84
C ARG A 166 11.66 8.19 -3.71
N THR A 167 11.71 9.50 -3.55
CA THR A 167 12.96 10.23 -3.27
C THR A 167 12.93 10.79 -1.85
N LEU A 168 14.02 10.61 -1.13
CA LEU A 168 14.27 11.19 0.18
C LEU A 168 15.26 12.35 0.04
N THR A 169 15.08 13.41 0.83
CA THR A 169 16.05 14.50 0.92
C THR A 169 16.80 14.35 2.23
N GLU A 170 18.07 13.94 2.17
CA GLU A 170 18.96 13.82 3.34
C GLU A 170 20.10 14.84 3.20
N GLY A 171 20.21 15.77 4.16
CA GLY A 171 21.27 16.79 4.14
C GLY A 171 21.25 17.71 2.90
N GLY A 172 20.10 17.86 2.24
CA GLY A 172 19.94 18.64 1.01
C GLY A 172 20.25 17.88 -0.29
N ILE A 173 20.66 16.61 -0.19
CA ILE A 173 20.88 15.73 -1.34
C ILE A 173 19.62 14.88 -1.54
N ARG A 174 19.10 14.90 -2.77
CA ARG A 174 18.04 13.98 -3.19
C ARG A 174 18.64 12.60 -3.44
N LYS A 175 18.14 11.59 -2.73
CA LYS A 175 18.51 10.20 -2.89
C LYS A 175 17.26 9.37 -3.13
N THR A 176 17.29 8.51 -4.13
CA THR A 176 16.25 7.52 -4.38
C THR A 176 16.18 6.54 -3.21
N ASP A 177 14.98 6.32 -2.68
CA ASP A 177 14.68 5.26 -1.72
C ASP A 177 14.71 3.92 -2.47
N THR A 178 15.69 3.08 -2.15
CA THR A 178 15.87 1.78 -2.79
C THR A 178 14.97 0.70 -2.22
N ASP A 179 14.34 0.96 -1.08
CA ASP A 179 13.52 -0.03 -0.35
C ASP A 179 12.03 0.22 -0.54
N ARG A 180 11.64 1.45 -0.92
CA ARG A 180 10.23 1.86 -0.98
C ARG A 180 9.84 2.61 -2.25
N LEU A 181 8.54 2.56 -2.50
CA LEU A 181 7.83 3.22 -3.60
C LEU A 181 6.69 4.07 -3.05
N TRP A 182 6.33 5.10 -3.81
CA TRP A 182 5.00 5.70 -3.69
C TRP A 182 3.99 4.88 -4.48
N ALA A 183 2.79 4.72 -3.94
CA ALA A 183 1.69 4.05 -4.60
C ALA A 183 0.41 4.87 -4.52
N GLY A 184 -0.29 4.99 -5.63
CA GLY A 184 -1.58 5.66 -5.74
C GLY A 184 -2.58 4.71 -6.35
N SER A 185 -3.85 4.82 -5.95
CA SER A 185 -4.92 4.01 -6.51
C SER A 185 -6.10 4.87 -6.95
N ASN A 186 -6.92 4.33 -7.84
CA ASN A 186 -8.19 4.94 -8.23
C ASN A 186 -9.25 4.96 -7.11
N GLU A 187 -8.98 4.32 -5.97
CA GLU A 187 -9.91 4.21 -4.83
C GLU A 187 -9.60 5.23 -3.71
N SER A 188 -8.47 5.95 -3.78
CA SER A 188 -8.01 6.85 -2.72
C SER A 188 -7.28 8.08 -3.28
N GLU A 189 -7.57 9.25 -2.70
CA GLU A 189 -6.80 10.47 -2.98
C GLU A 189 -5.43 10.47 -2.30
N GLU A 190 -5.29 9.78 -1.17
CA GLU A 190 -4.02 9.65 -0.45
C GLU A 190 -3.10 8.64 -1.12
N LEU A 191 -1.79 8.93 -1.08
CA LEU A 191 -0.74 8.00 -1.50
C LEU A 191 -0.42 7.03 -0.36
N MET A 192 0.09 5.87 -0.73
CA MET A 192 0.60 4.83 0.15
C MET A 192 2.11 4.70 -0.03
N ILE A 193 2.77 4.18 1.00
CA ILE A 193 4.16 3.76 0.98
C ILE A 193 4.18 2.25 0.82
N LEU A 194 4.78 1.75 -0.26
CA LEU A 194 5.02 0.33 -0.47
C LEU A 194 6.48 0.00 -0.26
N ARG A 195 6.79 -1.19 0.27
CA ARG A 195 8.14 -1.74 0.20
C ARG A 195 8.29 -2.57 -1.07
N TYR A 196 9.45 -2.48 -1.72
CA TYR A 196 9.76 -3.36 -2.86
C TYR A 196 9.61 -4.84 -2.49
N PHE A 197 10.00 -5.22 -1.27
CA PHE A 197 9.85 -6.59 -0.78
C PHE A 197 8.41 -7.12 -0.84
N ASP A 198 7.42 -6.29 -0.50
CA ASP A 198 6.01 -6.72 -0.46
C ASP A 198 5.40 -6.79 -1.87
N ILE A 199 5.80 -5.88 -2.77
CA ILE A 199 5.22 -5.73 -4.12
C ILE A 199 5.98 -6.49 -5.22
N ASP A 200 7.25 -6.88 -4.99
CA ASP A 200 8.10 -7.60 -5.96
C ASP A 200 7.42 -8.81 -6.64
N PRO A 201 6.59 -9.61 -5.95
CA PRO A 201 5.85 -10.69 -6.61
C PRO A 201 4.96 -10.23 -7.77
N LEU A 202 4.47 -8.99 -7.73
CA LEU A 202 3.65 -8.38 -8.78
C LEU A 202 4.45 -7.65 -9.87
N LEU A 203 5.72 -7.34 -9.63
CA LEU A 203 6.62 -6.65 -10.56
C LEU A 203 7.36 -7.59 -11.53
N LYS A 204 6.88 -8.83 -11.69
CA LYS A 204 7.49 -9.80 -12.61
C LYS A 204 7.31 -9.35 -14.05
N LYS A 205 8.39 -9.33 -14.81
CA LYS A 205 8.36 -9.06 -16.26
C LYS A 205 7.71 -10.20 -17.02
N LYS A 206 7.20 -9.93 -18.23
CA LYS A 206 6.66 -10.92 -19.18
C LYS A 206 7.52 -12.19 -19.31
N SER A 207 8.84 -12.05 -19.34
CA SER A 207 9.79 -13.17 -19.44
C SER A 207 9.68 -14.20 -18.31
N TYR A 208 9.19 -13.79 -17.12
CA TYR A 208 8.95 -14.71 -15.99
C TYR A 208 8.04 -15.87 -16.37
N PHE A 209 7.09 -15.69 -17.30
CA PHE A 209 6.14 -16.73 -17.66
C PHE A 209 6.69 -17.78 -18.62
N PHE A 210 7.89 -17.60 -19.18
CA PHE A 210 8.45 -18.51 -20.16
C PHE A 210 9.53 -19.40 -19.53
N PRO A 211 9.65 -20.67 -19.95
CA PRO A 211 10.81 -21.47 -19.60
C PRO A 211 12.08 -20.76 -20.09
N GLY A 212 13.11 -20.78 -19.24
CA GLY A 212 14.43 -20.26 -19.59
C GLY A 212 15.24 -21.25 -20.41
#